data_AF-A0A4Y7PVJ1-F1
#
_entry.id   AF-A0A4Y7PVJ1-F1
#
_cell.length_a   1.000
_cell.length_b   1.000
_cell.length_c   1.000
_cell.angle_alpha   90.00
_cell.angle_beta   90.00
_cell.angle_gamma   90.00
#
_symmetry.space_group_name_H-M   'P 1'
#
loop_
_entity.id
_entity.type
_entity.pdbx_description
1 polymer ?
#
loop_
_entity_poly.entity_id
_entity_poly.type
_entity_poly.pdbx_seq_one_letter_code
_entity_poly.pdbx_strand_id
1 'polypeptide(L)'
;MSWFEGFWRRSKPPNDLRQKPPRLSHVSPAVGLALEFVRESSDAFPPLKSAVGALLAIYNICDNAKGNKERAHELRGEAQSTIIFLAGLFRMFKDNELPKELPTEFEGFLATLQNIVSELAQIQRRKNIFSSILHSREDATVLISAEKRLACANIHIQLTFHKQHTKDLTEVKRLTQNTDSKVDIIQTKQDFMIVILLF
;
A
#
# COMPACT_ATOMS: atom_id res chain seq x y z
N MET A 1 -1.29 18.98 -21.87
CA MET A 1 -1.59 17.54 -21.65
C MET A 1 -2.38 17.43 -20.36
N SER A 2 -3.71 17.31 -20.45
CA SER A 2 -4.63 17.26 -19.30
C SER A 2 -5.60 16.10 -19.52
N TRP A 3 -5.19 14.89 -19.14
CA TRP A 3 -6.00 13.66 -19.29
C TRP A 3 -6.37 13.00 -17.94
N PHE A 4 -5.93 13.57 -16.81
CA PHE A 4 -6.09 12.93 -15.49
C PHE A 4 -7.34 13.35 -14.68
N GLU A 5 -8.10 14.37 -15.10
CA GLU A 5 -9.23 14.85 -14.30
C GLU A 5 -10.58 14.11 -14.52
N GLY A 6 -10.67 13.26 -15.55
CA GLY A 6 -11.93 12.65 -15.96
C GLY A 6 -12.31 11.35 -15.27
N PHE A 7 -11.34 10.57 -14.78
CA PHE A 7 -11.57 9.18 -14.36
C PHE A 7 -12.16 9.07 -12.95
N TRP A 8 -11.79 9.99 -12.05
CA TRP A 8 -12.20 9.94 -10.63
C TRP A 8 -13.63 10.45 -10.34
N ARG A 9 -14.36 11.01 -11.33
CA ARG A 9 -15.73 11.53 -11.13
C ARG A 9 -16.86 10.53 -11.44
N ARG A 10 -16.59 9.31 -11.91
CA ARG A 10 -17.64 8.40 -12.43
C ARG A 10 -17.69 6.98 -11.86
N SER A 11 -17.13 6.73 -10.69
CA SER A 11 -17.48 5.54 -9.90
C SER A 11 -18.47 5.93 -8.80
N LYS A 12 -19.76 6.10 -9.15
CA LYS A 12 -20.81 5.99 -8.13
C LYS A 12 -20.69 4.57 -7.56
N PRO A 13 -20.46 4.39 -6.25
CA PRO A 13 -20.45 3.05 -5.68
C PRO A 13 -21.83 2.42 -5.91
N PRO A 14 -21.91 1.11 -6.18
CA PRO A 14 -23.19 0.42 -6.20
C PRO A 14 -23.91 0.69 -4.87
N ASN A 15 -25.18 1.08 -4.97
CA ASN A 15 -26.02 1.60 -3.88
C ASN A 15 -26.27 0.62 -2.71
N ASP A 16 -25.65 -0.56 -2.74
CA ASP A 16 -25.83 -1.66 -1.79
C ASP A 16 -24.79 -1.70 -0.65
N LEU A 17 -23.86 -0.74 -0.58
CA LEU A 17 -22.88 -0.63 0.50
C LEU A 17 -23.32 0.29 1.66
N ARG A 18 -24.63 0.41 1.93
CA ARG A 18 -25.11 0.83 3.27
C ARG A 18 -24.90 -0.31 4.27
N GLN A 19 -23.67 -0.78 4.40
CA GLN A 19 -23.27 -1.58 5.55
C GLN A 19 -23.06 -0.63 6.72
N LYS A 20 -23.56 -1.02 7.90
CA LYS A 20 -23.28 -0.36 9.18
C LYS A 20 -21.79 -0.05 9.26
N PRO A 21 -21.36 1.11 9.80
CA PRO A 21 -19.95 1.40 9.97
C PRO A 21 -19.28 0.21 10.67
N PRO A 22 -18.11 -0.24 10.19
CA PRO A 22 -17.34 -1.31 10.83
C PRO A 22 -17.32 -1.12 12.34
N ARG A 23 -17.69 -2.17 13.09
CA ARG A 23 -17.47 -2.16 14.54
C ARG A 23 -15.96 -2.30 14.76
N LEU A 24 -15.27 -1.17 14.81
CA LEU A 24 -13.82 -1.07 15.03
C LEU A 24 -13.38 -1.51 16.45
N SER A 25 -14.28 -2.07 17.27
CA SER A 25 -14.02 -2.35 18.70
C SER A 25 -12.92 -3.38 18.97
N HIS A 26 -12.42 -4.09 17.93
CA HIS A 26 -11.31 -5.04 18.01
C HIS A 26 -10.16 -4.73 17.05
N VAL A 27 -10.09 -3.50 16.53
CA VAL A 27 -8.97 -3.09 15.68
C VAL A 27 -7.77 -2.75 16.57
N SER A 28 -6.61 -3.34 16.26
CA SER A 28 -5.38 -3.13 17.02
C SER A 28 -5.05 -1.63 17.14
N PRO A 29 -4.53 -1.14 18.27
CA PRO A 29 -4.10 0.26 18.43
C PRO A 29 -3.17 0.73 17.31
N ALA A 30 -2.30 -0.16 16.81
CA ALA A 30 -1.39 0.14 15.70
C ALA A 30 -2.14 0.47 14.39
N VAL A 31 -3.27 -0.19 14.16
CA VAL A 31 -4.14 0.10 13.01
C VAL A 31 -4.89 1.40 13.22
N GLY A 32 -5.32 1.70 14.45
CA GLY A 32 -5.93 3.00 14.76
C GLY A 32 -5.01 4.17 14.39
N LEU A 33 -3.75 4.11 14.82
CA LEU A 33 -2.72 5.09 14.46
C LEU A 33 -2.44 5.11 12.95
N ALA A 34 -2.38 3.94 12.32
CA ALA A 34 -2.22 3.84 10.87
C ALA A 34 -3.37 4.52 10.11
N LEU A 35 -4.61 4.39 10.59
CA LEU A 35 -5.79 5.00 9.98
C LEU A 35 -5.82 6.52 10.16
N GLU A 36 -5.37 7.06 11.29
CA GLU A 36 -5.20 8.50 11.49
C GLU A 36 -4.20 9.06 10.47
N PHE A 37 -3.08 8.38 10.29
CA PHE A 37 -2.07 8.79 9.34
C PHE A 37 -2.56 8.71 7.87
N VAL A 38 -3.26 7.62 7.54
CA VAL A 38 -3.92 7.45 6.23
C VAL A 38 -4.93 8.56 5.98
N ARG A 39 -5.69 8.96 7.00
CA ARG A 39 -6.66 10.05 6.88
C ARG A 39 -5.97 11.35 6.49
N GLU A 40 -4.86 11.71 7.14
CA GLU A 40 -4.07 12.89 6.77
C GLU A 40 -3.51 12.80 5.35
N SER A 41 -3.00 11.63 4.97
CA SER A 41 -2.37 11.42 3.66
C SER A 41 -3.38 11.23 2.51
N SER A 42 -4.63 10.92 2.83
CA SER A 42 -5.65 10.59 1.84
C SER A 42 -6.11 11.77 1.00
N ASP A 43 -5.99 12.99 1.50
CA ASP A 43 -6.34 14.20 0.74
C ASP A 43 -5.32 14.48 -0.36
N ALA A 44 -4.05 14.13 -0.14
CA ALA A 44 -2.97 14.27 -1.11
C ALA A 44 -2.91 13.09 -2.11
N PHE A 45 -3.34 11.90 -1.69
CA PHE A 45 -3.37 10.71 -2.54
C PHE A 45 -4.68 9.91 -2.35
N PRO A 46 -5.78 10.33 -3.02
CA PRO A 46 -7.10 9.72 -2.88
C PRO A 46 -7.15 8.18 -3.04
N PRO A 47 -6.35 7.53 -3.92
CA PRO A 47 -6.35 6.07 -4.03
C PRO A 47 -6.04 5.34 -2.72
N LEU A 48 -5.20 5.92 -1.85
CA LEU A 48 -4.85 5.32 -0.55
C LEU A 48 -6.07 5.09 0.33
N LYS A 49 -7.02 6.05 0.36
CA LYS A 49 -8.25 5.92 1.14
C LYS A 49 -9.09 4.75 0.67
N SER A 50 -9.22 4.58 -0.65
CA SER A 50 -9.96 3.48 -1.26
C SER A 50 -9.32 2.14 -0.95
N ALA A 51 -7.98 2.06 -1.03
CA ALA A 51 -7.26 0.84 -0.71
C ALA A 51 -7.42 0.45 0.77
N VAL A 52 -7.24 1.41 1.69
CA VAL A 52 -7.41 1.18 3.12
C VAL A 52 -8.87 0.83 3.46
N GLY A 53 -9.84 1.47 2.81
CA GLY A 53 -11.25 1.10 2.91
C GLY A 53 -11.51 -0.35 2.47
N ALA A 54 -10.90 -0.79 1.37
CA ALA A 54 -11.01 -2.17 0.89
C ALA A 54 -10.32 -3.17 1.84
N LEU A 55 -9.14 -2.85 2.37
CA LEU A 55 -8.44 -3.68 3.37
C LEU A 55 -9.26 -3.81 4.67
N LEU A 56 -9.88 -2.72 5.12
CA LEU A 56 -10.81 -2.78 6.26
C LEU A 56 -12.05 -3.63 5.95
N ALA A 57 -12.58 -3.59 4.72
CA ALA A 57 -13.68 -4.47 4.33
C ALA A 57 -13.25 -5.96 4.39
N ILE A 58 -12.06 -6.30 3.86
CA ILE A 58 -11.47 -7.65 3.96
C ILE A 58 -11.35 -8.06 5.41
N TYR A 59 -10.76 -7.20 6.25
CA TYR A 59 -10.60 -7.42 7.69
C TYR A 59 -11.93 -7.74 8.35
N ASN A 60 -12.96 -6.92 8.11
CA ASN A 60 -14.27 -7.10 8.73
C ASN A 60 -14.98 -8.37 8.26
N ILE A 61 -14.90 -8.70 6.96
CA ILE A 61 -15.51 -9.93 6.45
C ILE A 61 -14.86 -11.15 7.11
N CYS A 62 -13.53 -11.15 7.20
CA CYS A 62 -12.77 -12.23 7.82
C CYS A 62 -13.00 -12.34 9.33
N ASP A 63 -13.07 -11.22 10.05
CA ASP A 63 -13.33 -11.21 11.49
C ASP A 63 -14.72 -11.76 11.85
N ASN A 64 -15.68 -11.59 10.94
CA ASN A 64 -17.04 -12.10 11.10
C ASN A 64 -17.26 -13.48 10.43
N ALA A 65 -16.20 -14.16 9.99
CA ALA A 65 -16.30 -15.46 9.33
C ALA A 65 -16.77 -16.55 10.30
N LYS A 66 -17.81 -17.30 9.90
CA LYS A 66 -18.36 -18.40 10.71
C LYS A 66 -17.62 -19.72 10.49
N GLY A 67 -17.13 -19.97 9.27
CA GLY A 67 -16.36 -21.14 8.87
C GLY A 67 -14.97 -20.75 8.37
N ASN A 68 -14.08 -21.73 8.19
CA ASN A 68 -12.68 -21.52 7.76
C ASN A 68 -11.93 -20.47 8.61
N LYS A 69 -12.17 -20.46 9.92
CA LYS A 69 -11.72 -19.39 10.85
C LYS A 69 -10.21 -19.17 10.84
N GLU A 70 -9.43 -20.23 10.74
CA GLU A 70 -7.96 -20.14 10.68
C GLU A 70 -7.51 -19.36 9.44
N ARG A 71 -8.00 -19.73 8.25
CA ARG A 71 -7.70 -19.04 7.00
C ARG A 71 -8.24 -17.61 6.95
N ALA A 72 -9.43 -17.39 7.50
CA ALA A 72 -9.97 -16.05 7.65
C ALA A 72 -9.09 -15.20 8.57
N HIS A 73 -8.57 -15.79 9.66
CA HIS A 73 -7.66 -15.09 10.58
C HIS A 73 -6.31 -14.75 9.93
N GLU A 74 -5.74 -15.66 9.12
CA GLU A 74 -4.53 -15.39 8.33
C GLU A 74 -4.73 -14.19 7.38
N LEU A 75 -5.80 -14.22 6.58
CA LEU A 75 -6.13 -13.14 5.65
C LEU A 75 -6.42 -11.81 6.37
N ARG A 76 -7.08 -11.87 7.53
CA ARG A 76 -7.29 -10.71 8.41
C ARG A 76 -5.96 -10.12 8.88
N GLY A 77 -5.01 -10.98 9.28
CA GLY A 77 -3.67 -10.58 9.71
C GLY A 77 -2.87 -9.95 8.59
N GLU A 78 -2.96 -10.49 7.37
CA GLU A 78 -2.31 -9.90 6.19
C GLU A 78 -2.90 -8.51 5.88
N ALA A 79 -4.24 -8.39 5.85
CA ALA A 79 -4.90 -7.10 5.63
C ALA A 79 -4.50 -6.05 6.68
N GLN A 80 -4.39 -6.46 7.94
CA GLN A 80 -3.91 -5.60 9.03
C GLN A 80 -2.47 -5.13 8.79
N SER A 81 -1.59 -6.06 8.45
CA SER A 81 -0.17 -5.77 8.20
C SER A 81 0.01 -4.86 6.99
N THR A 82 -0.79 -5.05 5.94
CA THR A 82 -0.81 -4.17 4.76
C THR A 82 -1.25 -2.75 5.12
N ILE A 83 -2.26 -2.57 5.98
CA ILE A 83 -2.67 -1.22 6.43
C ILE A 83 -1.53 -0.51 7.16
N ILE A 84 -0.86 -1.21 8.08
CA ILE A 84 0.27 -0.65 8.84
C ILE A 84 1.42 -0.29 7.89
N PHE A 85 1.73 -1.17 6.93
CA PHE A 85 2.73 -0.92 5.91
C PHE A 85 2.41 0.33 5.09
N LEU A 86 1.20 0.45 4.55
CA LEU A 86 0.79 1.62 3.76
C LEU A 86 0.86 2.91 4.58
N ALA A 87 0.46 2.90 5.85
CA ALA A 87 0.58 4.08 6.69
C ALA A 87 2.04 4.47 6.94
N GLY A 88 2.90 3.51 7.30
CA GLY A 88 4.32 3.76 7.49
C GLY A 88 4.99 4.26 6.22
N LEU A 89 4.53 3.77 5.08
CA LEU A 89 5.03 4.16 3.79
C LEU A 89 4.68 5.60 3.43
N PHE A 90 3.40 5.98 3.49
CA PHE A 90 2.98 7.32 3.11
C PHE A 90 3.51 8.36 4.12
N ARG A 91 3.89 7.94 5.33
CA ARG A 91 4.61 8.77 6.30
C ARG A 91 5.99 9.18 5.82
N MET A 92 6.69 8.33 5.07
CA MET A 92 7.97 8.69 4.47
C MET A 92 7.82 9.69 3.32
N PHE A 93 6.64 9.76 2.69
CA PHE A 93 6.35 10.63 1.55
C PHE A 93 5.57 11.90 1.91
N LYS A 94 5.24 12.15 3.19
CA LYS A 94 4.50 13.36 3.58
C LYS A 94 5.17 14.65 3.09
N ASP A 95 6.51 14.64 3.04
CA ASP A 95 7.33 15.78 2.63
C ASP A 95 8.09 15.56 1.30
N ASN A 96 7.90 14.40 0.65
CA ASN A 96 8.63 14.01 -0.57
C ASN A 96 7.67 13.74 -1.74
N GLU A 97 8.15 13.92 -2.97
CA GLU A 97 7.37 13.51 -4.15
C GLU A 97 7.13 12.00 -4.15
N LEU A 98 5.90 11.59 -4.47
CA LEU A 98 5.57 10.19 -4.65
C LEU A 98 6.35 9.62 -5.85
N PRO A 99 6.82 8.36 -5.80
CA PRO A 99 7.48 7.72 -6.93
C PRO A 99 6.62 7.80 -8.19
N LYS A 100 7.20 8.18 -9.33
CA LYS A 100 6.45 8.34 -10.59
C LYS A 100 5.70 7.09 -11.03
N GLU A 101 6.25 5.93 -10.68
CA GLU A 101 5.72 4.61 -11.03
C GLU A 101 4.60 4.17 -10.06
N LEU A 102 4.50 4.81 -8.88
CA LEU A 102 3.58 4.39 -7.83
C LEU A 102 2.11 4.49 -8.23
N PRO A 103 1.59 5.58 -8.83
CA PRO A 103 0.15 5.68 -9.12
C PRO A 103 -0.38 4.49 -9.93
N THR A 104 0.34 4.11 -10.99
CA THR A 104 -0.03 2.98 -11.85
C THR A 104 -0.02 1.65 -11.10
N GLU A 105 1.04 1.38 -10.32
CA GLU A 105 1.14 0.15 -9.53
C GLU A 105 0.06 0.11 -8.43
N PHE A 106 -0.26 1.26 -7.86
CA PHE A 106 -1.29 1.40 -6.83
C PHE A 106 -2.70 1.18 -7.37
N GLU A 107 -2.97 1.55 -8.63
CA GLU A 107 -4.22 1.21 -9.32
C GLU A 107 -4.38 -0.30 -9.47
N GLY A 108 -3.32 -1.01 -9.87
CA GLY A 108 -3.32 -2.47 -9.95
C GLY A 108 -3.55 -3.15 -8.59
N PHE A 109 -2.91 -2.60 -7.55
CA PHE A 109 -3.13 -3.02 -6.16
C PHE A 109 -4.59 -2.81 -5.74
N LEU A 110 -5.16 -1.62 -5.98
CA LEU A 110 -6.54 -1.31 -5.61
C LEU A 110 -7.55 -2.21 -6.35
N ALA A 111 -7.34 -2.46 -7.65
CA ALA A 111 -8.18 -3.37 -8.42
C ALA A 111 -8.15 -4.79 -7.84
N THR A 112 -6.96 -5.26 -7.41
CA THR A 112 -6.81 -6.55 -6.73
C THR A 112 -7.60 -6.60 -5.43
N LEU A 113 -7.52 -5.56 -4.59
CA LEU A 113 -8.28 -5.47 -3.35
C LEU A 113 -9.79 -5.50 -3.59
N GLN A 114 -10.28 -4.76 -4.60
CA GLN A 114 -11.70 -4.72 -4.94
C GLN A 114 -12.21 -6.09 -5.40
N ASN A 115 -11.42 -6.81 -6.19
CA ASN A 115 -11.74 -8.17 -6.60
C ASN A 115 -11.83 -9.12 -5.40
N ILE A 116 -10.86 -9.05 -4.48
CA ILE A 116 -10.88 -9.83 -3.24
C ILE A 116 -12.15 -9.51 -2.42
N VAL A 117 -12.45 -8.23 -2.19
CA VAL A 117 -13.66 -7.83 -1.46
C VAL A 117 -14.93 -8.38 -2.12
N SER A 118 -15.03 -8.31 -3.44
CA SER A 118 -16.18 -8.82 -4.19
C SER A 118 -16.38 -10.32 -3.98
N GLU A 119 -15.30 -11.11 -4.06
CA GLU A 119 -15.34 -12.56 -3.83
C GLU A 119 -15.68 -12.92 -2.38
N LEU A 120 -15.07 -12.24 -1.40
CA LEU A 120 -15.36 -12.48 0.02
C LEU A 120 -16.79 -12.08 0.39
N ALA A 121 -17.35 -11.04 -0.24
CA ALA A 121 -18.75 -10.66 -0.04
C ALA A 121 -19.72 -11.77 -0.49
N GLN A 122 -19.35 -12.60 -1.48
CA GLN A 122 -20.16 -13.75 -1.88
C GLN A 122 -20.21 -14.81 -0.78
N ILE A 123 -19.07 -15.07 -0.11
CA ILE A 123 -18.99 -15.97 1.04
C ILE A 123 -19.87 -15.45 2.19
N GLN A 124 -19.79 -14.15 2.51
CA GLN A 124 -20.57 -13.54 3.58
C GLN A 124 -22.09 -13.58 3.34
N ARG A 125 -22.53 -13.49 2.08
CA ARG A 125 -23.95 -13.51 1.70
C ARG A 125 -24.60 -14.88 1.87
N ARG A 126 -23.83 -15.97 1.97
CA ARG A 126 -24.34 -17.33 2.20
C ARG A 126 -24.84 -17.47 3.64
N LYS A 127 -26.09 -17.02 3.89
CA LYS A 127 -26.71 -16.96 5.23
C LYS A 127 -26.98 -18.33 5.87
N ASN A 128 -27.09 -19.40 5.07
CA ASN A 128 -27.46 -20.72 5.57
C ASN A 128 -26.25 -21.56 5.99
N ILE A 129 -26.31 -22.11 7.20
CA ILE A 129 -25.25 -22.95 7.79
C ILE A 129 -25.01 -24.19 6.91
N PHE A 130 -26.06 -24.81 6.38
CA PHE A 130 -25.95 -25.96 5.48
C PHE A 130 -25.27 -25.64 4.15
N SER A 131 -25.51 -24.44 3.57
CA SER A 131 -24.76 -24.02 2.37
C SER A 131 -23.31 -23.73 2.69
N SER A 132 -23.01 -23.18 3.87
CA SER A 132 -21.63 -22.94 4.32
C SER A 132 -20.85 -24.23 4.54
N ILE A 133 -21.48 -25.28 5.04
CA ILE A 133 -20.84 -26.60 5.18
C ILE A 133 -20.59 -27.23 3.81
N LEU A 134 -21.60 -27.21 2.92
CA LEU A 134 -21.49 -27.80 1.58
C LEU A 134 -20.39 -27.13 0.73
N HIS A 135 -20.24 -25.81 0.87
CA HIS A 135 -19.25 -25.04 0.12
C HIS A 135 -17.98 -24.74 0.91
N SER A 136 -17.76 -25.39 2.07
CA SER A 136 -16.62 -25.09 2.94
C SER A 136 -15.28 -25.19 2.23
N ARG A 137 -15.14 -26.14 1.28
CA ARG A 137 -13.93 -26.33 0.46
C ARG A 137 -13.76 -25.23 -0.60
N GLU A 138 -14.85 -24.79 -1.21
CA GLU A 138 -14.84 -23.68 -2.16
C GLU A 138 -14.47 -22.38 -1.43
N ASP A 139 -15.13 -22.09 -0.31
CA ASP A 139 -14.87 -20.91 0.53
C ASP A 139 -13.40 -20.90 1.02
N ALA A 140 -12.85 -22.06 1.41
CA ALA A 140 -11.44 -22.17 1.77
C ALA A 140 -10.51 -21.86 0.58
N THR A 141 -10.87 -22.31 -0.63
CA THR A 141 -10.10 -22.03 -1.84
C THR A 141 -10.12 -20.55 -2.18
N VAL A 142 -11.27 -19.89 -2.03
CA VAL A 142 -11.41 -18.44 -2.22
C VAL A 142 -10.55 -17.68 -1.20
N LEU A 143 -10.58 -18.06 0.08
CA LEU A 143 -9.75 -17.44 1.13
C LEU A 143 -8.25 -17.58 0.84
N ILE A 144 -7.79 -18.78 0.48
CA ILE A 144 -6.38 -19.04 0.13
C ILE A 144 -5.96 -18.24 -1.11
N SER A 145 -6.84 -18.14 -2.12
CA SER A 145 -6.59 -17.35 -3.33
C SER A 145 -6.54 -15.86 -3.03
N ALA A 146 -7.43 -15.37 -2.16
CA ALA A 146 -7.44 -13.98 -1.70
C ALA A 146 -6.17 -13.62 -0.94
N GLU A 147 -5.74 -14.48 -0.01
CA GLU A 147 -4.49 -14.32 0.75
C GLU A 147 -3.27 -14.22 -0.17
N LYS A 148 -3.11 -15.19 -1.09
CA LYS A 148 -2.00 -15.18 -2.05
C LYS A 148 -1.98 -13.93 -2.92
N ARG A 149 -3.15 -13.49 -3.41
CA ARG A 149 -3.25 -12.28 -4.23
C ARG A 149 -2.96 -11.02 -3.42
N LEU A 150 -3.43 -10.93 -2.18
CA LEU A 150 -3.11 -9.80 -1.30
C LEU A 150 -1.60 -9.74 -1.03
N ALA A 151 -0.98 -10.86 -0.64
CA ALA A 151 0.45 -10.94 -0.40
C ALA A 151 1.26 -10.57 -1.65
N CYS A 152 0.89 -11.10 -2.82
CA CYS A 152 1.55 -10.77 -4.09
C CYS A 152 1.44 -9.28 -4.43
N ALA A 153 0.24 -8.70 -4.31
CA ALA A 153 0.02 -7.29 -4.59
C ALA A 153 0.76 -6.38 -3.58
N ASN A 154 0.84 -6.79 -2.31
CA ASN A 154 1.62 -6.12 -1.27
C ASN A 154 3.12 -6.14 -1.60
N ILE A 155 3.66 -7.30 -2.02
CA ILE A 155 5.06 -7.44 -2.46
C ILE A 155 5.35 -6.53 -3.66
N HIS A 156 4.46 -6.47 -4.66
CA HIS A 156 4.66 -5.58 -5.81
C HIS A 156 4.76 -4.10 -5.40
N ILE A 157 3.87 -3.65 -4.53
CA ILE A 157 3.94 -2.28 -4.00
C ILE A 157 5.27 -2.06 -3.27
N GLN A 158 5.65 -2.94 -2.36
CA GLN A 158 6.94 -2.87 -1.64
C GLN A 158 8.15 -2.80 -2.59
N LEU A 159 8.17 -3.64 -3.63
CA LEU A 159 9.23 -3.65 -4.63
C LEU A 159 9.30 -2.35 -5.43
N THR A 160 8.16 -1.78 -5.82
CA THR A 160 8.11 -0.47 -6.49
C THR A 160 8.75 0.61 -5.63
N PHE A 161 8.49 0.59 -4.32
CA PHE A 161 9.10 1.52 -3.39
C PHE A 161 10.60 1.29 -3.20
N HIS A 162 11.05 0.05 -3.02
CA HIS A 162 12.47 -0.27 -2.93
C HIS A 162 13.23 0.08 -4.22
N LYS A 163 12.61 -0.13 -5.38
CA LYS A 163 13.17 0.26 -6.68
C LYS A 163 13.35 1.78 -6.78
N GLN A 164 12.41 2.57 -6.29
CA GLN A 164 12.59 4.03 -6.25
C GLN A 164 13.72 4.42 -5.30
N HIS A 165 13.71 3.89 -4.07
CA HIS A 165 14.72 4.24 -3.06
C HIS A 165 16.15 3.88 -3.52
N THR A 166 16.32 2.75 -4.21
CA THR A 166 17.64 2.35 -4.75
C THR A 166 18.10 3.25 -5.91
N LYS A 167 17.19 3.75 -6.75
CA LYS A 167 17.52 4.76 -7.77
C LYS A 167 18.01 6.05 -7.11
N ASP A 168 17.30 6.51 -6.08
CA ASP A 168 17.65 7.75 -5.37
C ASP A 168 19.02 7.63 -4.68
N LEU A 169 19.29 6.50 -4.02
CA LEU A 169 20.60 6.22 -3.42
C LEU A 169 21.74 6.19 -4.46
N THR A 170 21.48 5.60 -5.64
CA THR A 170 22.47 5.52 -6.71
C THR A 170 22.81 6.92 -7.24
N GLU A 171 21.80 7.79 -7.36
CA GLU A 171 22.01 9.17 -7.79
C GLU A 171 22.77 9.99 -6.75
N VAL A 172 22.43 9.85 -5.47
CA VAL A 172 23.18 10.50 -4.38
C VAL A 172 24.65 10.05 -4.36
N LYS A 173 24.91 8.75 -4.56
CA LYS A 173 26.28 8.22 -4.65
C LYS A 173 27.04 8.85 -5.81
N ARG A 174 26.41 8.98 -6.98
CA ARG A 174 27.00 9.61 -8.17
C ARG A 174 27.32 11.10 -7.93
N LEU A 175 26.41 11.82 -7.28
CA LEU A 175 26.61 13.23 -6.93
C LEU A 175 27.73 13.42 -5.92
N THR A 176 27.83 12.54 -4.93
CA THR A 176 28.92 12.56 -3.93
C THR A 176 30.27 12.35 -4.60
N GLN A 177 30.40 11.33 -5.45
CA GLN A 177 31.65 11.06 -6.19
C GLN A 177 32.08 12.23 -7.10
N ASN A 178 31.11 12.89 -7.74
CA ASN A 178 31.37 14.08 -8.56
C ASN A 178 31.84 15.26 -7.70
N THR A 179 31.28 15.45 -6.50
CA THR A 179 31.68 16.50 -5.58
C THR A 179 33.09 16.24 -5.03
N ASP A 180 33.39 15.02 -4.60
CA ASP A 180 34.72 14.62 -4.13
C ASP A 180 35.78 14.90 -5.21
N SER A 181 35.51 14.50 -6.46
CA SER A 181 36.41 14.77 -7.59
C SER A 181 36.64 16.26 -7.83
N LYS A 182 35.63 17.11 -7.61
CA LYS A 182 35.76 18.57 -7.73
C LYS A 182 36.56 19.18 -6.58
N VAL A 183 36.36 18.68 -5.36
CA VAL A 183 37.11 19.11 -4.18
C VAL A 183 38.59 18.80 -4.37
N ASP A 184 38.94 17.61 -4.86
CA ASP A 184 40.32 17.22 -5.17
C ASP A 184 40.98 18.15 -6.20
N ILE A 185 40.25 18.53 -7.26
CA ILE A 185 40.73 19.48 -8.27
C ILE A 185 40.98 20.86 -7.66
N ILE A 186 40.09 21.34 -6.78
CA ILE A 186 40.24 22.64 -6.13
C ILE A 186 41.43 22.63 -5.18
N GLN A 187 41.58 21.58 -4.37
CA GLN A 187 42.72 21.42 -3.45
C GLN A 187 44.04 21.41 -4.21
N THR A 188 44.13 20.61 -5.28
CA THR A 188 45.34 20.55 -6.13
C THR A 188 45.70 21.93 -6.71
N LYS A 189 44.70 22.72 -7.12
CA LYS A 189 44.93 24.09 -7.63
C LYS A 189 45.40 25.04 -6.53
N GLN A 190 44.85 24.94 -5.32
CA GLN A 190 45.28 25.74 -4.18
C GLN A 190 46.73 25.42 -3.79
N ASP A 191 47.06 24.13 -3.70
CA ASP A 191 48.42 23.68 -3.37
C ASP A 191 49.44 24.18 -4.42
N PHE A 192 49.09 24.10 -5.71
CA PHE A 192 49.93 24.63 -6.79
C PHE A 192 50.12 26.16 -6.72
N MET A 193 49.05 26.90 -6.39
CA MET A 193 49.12 28.36 -6.24
C MET A 193 50.00 28.78 -5.04
N ILE A 194 49.92 28.05 -3.93
CA ILE A 194 50.78 28.27 -2.75
C ILE A 194 52.26 28.07 -3.12
N VAL A 195 52.58 27.02 -3.87
CA VAL A 195 53.96 26.77 -4.31
C VAL A 195 54.48 27.93 -5.14
N ILE A 196 53.70 28.45 -6.10
CA ILE A 196 54.12 29.61 -6.93
C ILE A 196 54.41 30.85 -6.09
N LEU A 197 53.63 31.13 -5.04
CA LEU A 197 53.82 32.33 -4.20
C LEU A 197 55.06 32.26 -3.30
N LEU A 198 55.65 31.08 -3.11
CA LEU A 198 56.82 30.87 -2.26
C LEU A 198 58.16 30.93 -3.03
N PHE A 199 58.13 31.07 -4.36
CA PHE A 199 59.31 31.22 -5.23
C PHE A 199 59.35 32.62 -5.84
#